data_AF-A0A2K8KVR9-F1
#
_entry.id   AF-A0A2K8KVR9-F1
#
_cell.length_a   1.000
_cell.length_b   1.000
_cell.length_c   1.000
_cell.angle_alpha   90.00
_cell.angle_beta   90.00
_cell.angle_gamma   90.00
#
_symmetry.space_group_name_H-M   'P 1'
#
loop_
_entity.id
_entity.type
_entity.pdbx_description
1 polymer ?
#
loop_
_entity_poly.entity_id
_entity_poly.type
_entity_poly.pdbx_seq_one_letter_code
_entity_poly.pdbx_strand_id
1 'polypeptide(L)'
;MNRRPFNLILTLLLAVLLSACATTENNHDPIEPVNRVTDKVNDGIDRVTLKPVARGYTAAVPKPMRTAVSNFYDNATYLNTVLNDFLQGKGKQGFSDLFRFLINTTLGAGGLVDVASSMGLERHDEDFGQTLAVWGSGQGAYIVYPLLGPNSVRNTPDFITATATDPLFWLSFTLAPAVTIPVAVLKYVDQRAQLLEASDMRDELALDPYVFTREAWRQNRQYLIYDGTPPKPEKSSGDGWEEDNWGSEENGFEEDEFDKEPEPAPDMQDDTPASPAAELDESAAAPAGRSGTKTASRTPGDQAFIINLASFETEANAIAAQEQLSTANIRTSIKEVTVNDAIWQRLYISDSVGGVDANRTLAEMKARSGLSGAWLEPVKP
;
A
#
# COMPACT_ATOMS: atom_id res chain seq x y z
N MET A 1 47.27 -29.10 -12.39
CA MET A 1 45.93 -29.10 -11.76
C MET A 1 44.90 -29.51 -12.79
N ASN A 2 44.25 -30.66 -12.61
CA ASN A 2 43.27 -31.20 -13.54
C ASN A 2 42.03 -30.29 -13.56
N ARG A 3 41.76 -29.59 -14.68
CA ARG A 3 40.55 -28.76 -14.88
C ARG A 3 39.28 -29.57 -15.18
N ARG A 4 39.41 -30.90 -15.33
CA ARG A 4 38.33 -31.82 -15.70
C ARG A 4 37.15 -31.89 -14.70
N PRO A 5 37.34 -31.95 -13.36
CA PRO A 5 36.21 -31.97 -12.43
C PRO A 5 35.50 -30.60 -12.36
N PHE A 6 36.24 -29.49 -12.54
CA PHE A 6 35.66 -28.16 -12.56
C PHE A 6 34.75 -27.94 -13.78
N ASN A 7 35.20 -28.37 -14.96
CA ASN A 7 34.38 -28.31 -16.17
C ASN A 7 33.15 -29.22 -16.09
N LEU A 8 33.26 -30.40 -15.46
CA LEU A 8 32.13 -31.30 -15.23
C LEU A 8 31.09 -30.69 -14.28
N ILE A 9 31.54 -30.11 -13.16
CA ILE A 9 30.66 -29.40 -12.22
C ILE A 9 29.99 -28.21 -12.91
N LEU A 10 30.74 -27.42 -13.69
CA LEU A 10 30.18 -26.29 -14.44
C LEU A 10 29.14 -26.75 -15.47
N THR A 11 29.40 -27.83 -16.22
CA THR A 11 28.42 -28.37 -17.18
C THR A 11 27.18 -28.95 -16.50
N LEU A 12 27.33 -29.55 -15.33
CA LEU A 12 26.20 -30.14 -14.58
C LEU A 12 25.37 -29.03 -13.94
N LEU A 13 26.01 -27.97 -13.44
CA LEU A 13 25.35 -26.76 -12.94
C LEU A 13 24.61 -26.03 -14.06
N LEU A 14 25.22 -25.92 -15.25
CA LEU A 14 24.60 -25.34 -16.43
C LEU A 14 23.40 -26.18 -16.90
N ALA A 15 23.51 -27.52 -16.92
CA ALA A 15 22.40 -28.40 -17.28
C ALA A 15 21.22 -28.30 -16.30
N VAL A 16 21.50 -28.17 -14.99
CA VAL A 16 20.46 -27.91 -13.97
C VAL A 16 19.80 -26.55 -14.19
N LEU A 17 20.59 -25.50 -14.48
CA LEU A 17 20.06 -24.16 -14.78
C LEU A 17 19.18 -24.15 -16.04
N LEU A 18 19.55 -24.88 -17.09
CA LEU A 18 18.73 -25.00 -18.31
C LEU A 18 17.43 -25.78 -18.07
N SER A 19 17.42 -26.77 -17.16
CA SER A 19 16.20 -27.52 -16.83
C SER A 19 15.19 -26.73 -15.98
N ALA A 20 15.63 -25.68 -15.29
CA ALA A 20 14.76 -24.82 -14.48
C ALA A 20 13.84 -23.92 -15.32
N CYS A 21 14.21 -23.65 -16.58
CA CYS A 21 13.39 -22.87 -17.52
C CYS A 21 12.13 -23.61 -18.02
N ALA A 22 11.95 -24.89 -17.69
CA ALA A 22 10.80 -25.69 -18.13
C ALA A 22 9.64 -25.73 -17.12
N THR A 23 9.70 -24.95 -16.02
CA THR A 23 8.54 -24.81 -15.13
C THR A 23 7.52 -23.92 -15.83
N THR A 24 6.48 -24.54 -16.37
CA THR A 24 5.33 -23.85 -16.94
C THR A 24 4.73 -22.88 -15.92
N GLU A 25 4.10 -21.83 -16.43
CA GLU A 25 3.31 -20.85 -15.68
C GLU A 25 2.06 -21.51 -15.07
N ASN A 26 2.29 -22.45 -14.16
CA ASN A 26 1.23 -23.06 -13.40
C ASN A 26 0.98 -22.14 -12.21
N ASN A 27 -0.22 -21.59 -12.11
CA ASN A 27 -0.69 -20.81 -10.96
C ASN A 27 -0.65 -21.60 -9.64
N HIS A 28 -0.41 -22.91 -9.71
CA HIS A 28 -0.17 -23.77 -8.56
C HIS A 28 1.25 -23.58 -7.98
N ASP A 29 1.38 -23.52 -6.65
CA ASP A 29 2.68 -23.64 -5.99
C ASP A 29 3.17 -25.10 -6.10
N PRO A 30 4.21 -25.41 -6.90
CA PRO A 30 4.61 -26.79 -7.17
C PRO A 30 5.26 -27.49 -5.96
N ILE A 31 5.75 -26.71 -4.99
CA ILE A 31 6.46 -27.19 -3.80
C ILE A 31 5.77 -26.75 -2.51
N GLU A 32 4.44 -26.57 -2.56
CA GLU A 32 3.61 -26.16 -1.44
C GLU A 32 3.87 -26.93 -0.13
N PRO A 33 4.02 -28.27 -0.11
CA PRO A 33 4.31 -28.98 1.13
C PRO A 33 5.62 -28.53 1.80
N VAL A 34 6.65 -28.24 1.02
CA VAL A 34 7.94 -27.75 1.52
C VAL A 34 7.79 -26.31 2.01
N ASN A 35 7.13 -25.47 1.20
CA ASN A 35 6.90 -24.06 1.54
C ASN A 35 6.10 -23.90 2.83
N ARG A 36 5.04 -24.71 3.04
CA ARG A 36 4.26 -24.71 4.28
C ARG A 36 5.08 -25.14 5.51
N VAL A 37 5.99 -26.09 5.34
CA VAL A 37 6.89 -26.50 6.44
C VAL A 37 7.84 -25.38 6.79
N THR A 38 8.48 -24.76 5.79
CA THR A 38 9.38 -23.63 6.03
C THR A 38 8.65 -22.42 6.62
N ASP A 39 7.44 -22.14 6.13
CA ASP A 39 6.59 -21.08 6.67
C ASP A 39 6.26 -21.30 8.15
N LYS A 40 5.89 -22.52 8.54
CA LYS A 40 5.69 -22.87 9.97
C LYS A 40 6.95 -22.70 10.82
N VAL A 41 8.12 -23.01 10.28
CA VAL A 41 9.40 -22.80 10.98
C VAL A 41 9.64 -21.30 11.17
N ASN A 42 9.44 -20.50 10.11
CA ASN A 42 9.58 -19.05 10.16
C ASN A 42 8.61 -18.42 11.18
N ASP A 43 7.34 -18.81 11.15
CA ASP A 43 6.30 -18.37 12.08
C ASP A 43 6.61 -18.78 13.53
N GLY A 44 7.16 -19.98 13.75
CA GLY A 44 7.66 -20.40 15.05
C GLY A 44 8.77 -19.50 15.59
N ILE A 45 9.78 -19.21 14.77
CA ILE A 45 10.90 -18.34 15.13
C ILE A 45 10.44 -16.89 15.34
N ASP A 46 9.56 -16.40 14.48
CA ASP A 46 9.03 -15.05 14.54
C ASP A 46 8.27 -14.81 15.86
N ARG A 47 7.32 -15.69 16.20
CA ARG A 47 6.53 -15.55 17.42
C ARG A 47 7.36 -15.61 18.70
N VAL A 48 8.42 -16.41 18.72
CA VAL A 48 9.27 -16.60 19.91
C VAL A 48 10.33 -15.50 20.03
N THR A 49 10.85 -15.00 18.91
CA THR A 49 12.04 -14.14 18.91
C THR A 49 11.77 -12.77 18.27
N LEU A 50 11.46 -12.74 16.97
CA LEU A 50 11.46 -11.49 16.20
C LEU A 50 10.28 -10.58 16.57
N LYS A 51 9.07 -11.12 16.69
CA LYS A 51 7.85 -10.37 17.03
C LYS A 51 7.91 -9.74 18.44
N PRO A 52 8.34 -10.45 19.50
CA PRO A 52 8.56 -9.82 20.82
C PRO A 52 9.62 -8.71 20.79
N VAL A 53 10.75 -8.93 20.09
CA VAL A 53 11.82 -7.93 19.99
C VAL A 53 11.34 -6.69 19.23
N ALA A 54 10.63 -6.88 18.12
CA ALA A 54 10.04 -5.79 17.34
C ALA A 54 9.02 -4.99 18.16
N ARG A 55 8.15 -5.65 18.95
CA ARG A 55 7.22 -4.96 19.88
C ARG A 55 7.96 -4.19 20.98
N GLY A 56 9.05 -4.74 21.51
CA GLY A 56 9.92 -4.02 22.45
C GLY A 56 10.53 -2.77 21.82
N TYR A 57 11.01 -2.88 20.58
CA TYR A 57 11.55 -1.76 19.81
C TYR A 57 10.50 -0.66 19.55
N THR A 58 9.29 -1.02 19.12
CA THR A 58 8.22 -0.03 18.88
C THR A 58 7.73 0.63 20.16
N ALA A 59 7.79 -0.05 21.30
CA ALA A 59 7.46 0.50 22.60
C ALA A 59 8.55 1.42 23.16
N ALA A 60 9.83 1.10 22.94
CA ALA A 60 10.96 1.85 23.48
C ALA A 60 11.35 3.06 22.62
N VAL A 61 11.16 2.99 21.29
CA VAL A 61 11.65 4.00 20.35
C VAL A 61 10.48 4.79 19.73
N PRO A 62 10.44 6.13 19.91
CA PRO A 62 9.41 6.98 19.32
C PRO A 62 9.37 6.88 17.79
N LYS A 63 8.16 7.03 17.22
CA LYS A 63 7.93 6.93 15.76
C LYS A 63 8.90 7.76 14.92
N PRO A 64 9.23 9.04 15.23
CA PRO A 64 10.17 9.82 14.41
C PRO A 64 11.58 9.22 14.34
N MET A 65 12.07 8.65 15.44
CA MET A 65 13.37 7.99 15.47
C MET A 65 13.34 6.68 14.68
N ARG A 66 12.25 5.91 14.79
CA ARG A 66 12.07 4.69 13.97
C ARG A 66 12.05 5.04 12.49
N THR A 67 11.27 6.05 12.09
CA THR A 67 11.25 6.54 10.70
C THR A 67 12.64 6.96 10.21
N ALA A 68 13.44 7.64 11.03
CA ALA A 68 14.80 7.99 10.63
C ALA A 68 15.68 6.75 10.42
N VAL A 69 15.56 5.74 11.28
CA VAL A 69 16.26 4.45 11.12
C VAL A 69 15.82 3.72 9.86
N SER A 70 14.52 3.67 9.59
CA SER A 70 13.96 3.07 8.37
C SER A 70 14.49 3.79 7.12
N ASN A 71 14.41 5.12 7.09
CA ASN A 71 14.91 5.94 5.97
C ASN A 71 16.40 5.70 5.71
N PHE A 72 17.22 5.57 6.76
CA PHE A 72 18.65 5.30 6.63
C PHE A 72 18.91 3.97 5.90
N TYR A 73 18.26 2.89 6.33
CA TYR A 73 18.42 1.58 5.68
C TYR A 73 17.86 1.58 4.26
N ASP A 74 16.70 2.21 4.07
CA ASP A 74 16.06 2.33 2.77
C ASP A 74 16.93 3.11 1.78
N ASN A 75 17.56 4.20 2.21
CA ASN A 75 18.49 4.98 1.40
C ASN A 75 19.77 4.18 1.10
N ALA A 76 20.30 3.45 2.08
CA ALA A 76 21.50 2.63 1.89
C ALA A 76 21.30 1.56 0.81
N THR A 77 20.14 0.91 0.78
CA THR A 77 19.82 -0.11 -0.23
C THR A 77 19.25 0.45 -1.54
N TYR A 78 18.93 1.76 -1.59
CA TYR A 78 18.28 2.40 -2.74
C TYR A 78 19.12 2.37 -4.03
N LEU A 79 20.44 2.17 -3.89
CA LEU A 79 21.31 2.01 -5.06
C LEU A 79 20.92 0.77 -5.91
N ASN A 80 20.35 -0.28 -5.30
CA ASN A 80 19.82 -1.42 -6.04
C ASN A 80 18.67 -0.99 -6.96
N THR A 81 17.76 -0.16 -6.46
CA THR A 81 16.64 0.43 -7.23
C THR A 81 17.16 1.18 -8.45
N VAL A 82 18.06 2.15 -8.21
CA VAL A 82 18.66 2.99 -9.27
C VAL A 82 19.28 2.14 -10.38
N LEU A 83 20.03 1.09 -10.01
CA LEU A 83 20.65 0.21 -11.00
C LEU A 83 19.60 -0.57 -11.79
N ASN A 84 18.55 -1.07 -11.14
CA ASN A 84 17.49 -1.80 -11.79
C ASN A 84 16.61 -0.92 -12.69
N ASP A 85 16.38 0.35 -12.34
CA ASP A 85 15.74 1.32 -13.24
C ASP A 85 16.46 1.40 -14.58
N PHE A 86 17.79 1.54 -14.54
CA PHE A 86 18.60 1.61 -15.75
C PHE A 86 18.63 0.28 -16.50
N LEU A 87 18.71 -0.86 -15.80
CA LEU A 87 18.67 -2.18 -16.44
C LEU A 87 17.32 -2.48 -17.10
N GLN A 88 16.23 -1.93 -16.58
CA GLN A 88 14.89 -2.00 -17.17
C GLN A 88 14.69 -1.00 -18.31
N GLY A 89 15.64 -0.08 -18.53
CA GLY A 89 15.53 0.96 -19.55
C GLY A 89 14.71 2.18 -19.13
N LYS A 90 14.33 2.28 -17.85
CA LYS A 90 13.54 3.39 -17.28
C LYS A 90 14.43 4.59 -16.96
N GLY A 91 15.09 5.17 -17.98
CA GLY A 91 16.13 6.19 -17.77
C GLY A 91 15.67 7.44 -16.99
N LYS A 92 14.45 7.94 -17.23
CA LYS A 92 13.89 9.08 -16.48
C LYS A 92 13.72 8.76 -15.00
N GLN A 93 13.18 7.57 -14.70
CA GLN A 93 13.01 7.05 -13.34
C GLN A 93 14.37 6.88 -12.66
N GLY A 94 15.31 6.19 -13.31
CA GLY A 94 16.65 5.96 -12.77
C GLY A 94 17.44 7.24 -12.45
N PHE A 95 17.30 8.30 -13.26
CA PHE A 95 17.89 9.60 -12.89
C PHE A 95 17.17 10.26 -11.71
N SER A 96 15.83 10.20 -11.65
CA SER A 96 15.06 10.69 -10.51
C SER A 96 15.48 10.00 -9.20
N ASP A 97 15.58 8.67 -9.24
CA ASP A 97 15.98 7.85 -8.09
C ASP A 97 17.44 8.05 -7.69
N LEU A 98 18.33 8.24 -8.67
CA LEU A 98 19.70 8.63 -8.40
C LEU A 98 19.79 9.98 -7.67
N PHE A 99 19.04 10.99 -8.12
CA PHE A 99 19.00 12.29 -7.44
C PHE A 99 18.41 12.17 -6.04
N ARG A 100 17.36 11.37 -5.86
CA ARG A 100 16.76 11.08 -4.56
C ARG A 100 17.78 10.47 -3.60
N PHE A 101 18.52 9.45 -4.04
CA PHE A 101 19.62 8.86 -3.27
C PHE A 101 20.68 9.89 -2.88
N LEU A 102 21.14 10.71 -3.84
CA LEU A 102 22.18 11.70 -3.59
C LEU A 102 21.71 12.78 -2.61
N ILE A 103 20.49 13.29 -2.76
CA ILE A 103 19.89 14.31 -1.90
C ILE A 103 19.72 13.77 -0.48
N ASN A 104 19.13 12.59 -0.32
CA ASN A 104 18.93 12.00 1.01
C ASN A 104 20.26 11.64 1.68
N THR A 105 21.26 11.19 0.91
CA THR A 105 22.60 10.92 1.44
C THR A 105 23.31 12.20 1.89
N THR A 106 23.20 13.30 1.13
CA THR A 106 23.95 14.55 1.39
C THR A 106 23.20 15.51 2.31
N LEU A 107 21.98 15.90 1.94
CA LEU A 107 21.12 16.83 2.68
C LEU A 107 20.31 16.13 3.76
N GLY A 108 19.99 14.85 3.56
CA GLY A 108 19.23 14.03 4.51
C GLY A 108 20.08 13.36 5.60
N ALA A 109 21.30 13.85 5.84
CA ALA A 109 22.24 13.32 6.85
C ALA A 109 22.48 11.81 6.72
N GLY A 110 22.90 11.35 5.53
CA GLY A 110 23.15 9.94 5.25
C GLY A 110 21.88 9.11 5.05
N GLY A 111 20.75 9.74 4.76
CA GLY A 111 19.46 9.10 4.53
C GLY A 111 18.55 9.06 5.76
N LEU A 112 18.94 9.64 6.90
CA LEU A 112 18.06 9.71 8.08
C LEU A 112 16.81 10.56 7.84
N VAL A 113 16.89 11.57 6.96
CA VAL A 113 15.79 12.45 6.60
C VAL A 113 15.52 12.36 5.11
N ASP A 114 14.26 12.11 4.76
CA ASP A 114 13.81 12.04 3.37
C ASP A 114 13.51 13.44 2.80
N VAL A 115 14.56 14.17 2.46
CA VAL A 115 14.48 15.52 1.88
C VAL A 115 13.97 15.47 0.45
N ALA A 116 14.32 14.43 -0.31
CA ALA A 116 13.95 14.26 -1.71
C ALA A 116 12.43 14.24 -1.93
N SER A 117 11.67 13.59 -1.04
CA SER A 117 10.19 13.61 -1.11
C SER A 117 9.62 15.02 -1.04
N SER A 118 10.17 15.89 -0.19
CA SER A 118 9.72 17.29 -0.09
C SER A 118 10.03 18.12 -1.35
N MET A 119 10.93 17.62 -2.21
CA MET A 119 11.28 18.22 -3.50
C MET A 119 10.47 17.63 -4.67
N GLY A 120 9.52 16.72 -4.40
CA GLY A 120 8.69 16.09 -5.43
C GLY A 120 9.37 14.94 -6.17
N LEU A 121 10.48 14.40 -5.66
CA LEU A 121 11.09 13.19 -6.20
C LEU A 121 10.38 11.97 -5.62
N GLU A 122 9.52 11.35 -6.42
CA GLU A 122 8.79 10.13 -6.05
C GLU A 122 9.76 8.98 -5.70
N ARG A 123 9.32 8.09 -4.81
CA ARG A 123 10.09 6.90 -4.46
C ARG A 123 9.62 5.73 -5.31
N HIS A 124 10.55 5.04 -5.96
CA HIS A 124 10.29 3.79 -6.67
C HIS A 124 10.90 2.60 -5.93
N ASP A 125 10.44 1.39 -6.27
CA ASP A 125 10.90 0.14 -5.69
C ASP A 125 11.17 -0.86 -6.82
N GLU A 126 12.45 -0.98 -7.18
CA GLU A 126 12.93 -1.83 -8.26
C GLU A 126 13.98 -2.80 -7.74
N ASP A 127 13.87 -4.04 -8.20
CA ASP A 127 14.79 -5.10 -7.86
C ASP A 127 15.16 -5.94 -9.08
N PHE A 128 16.17 -6.78 -8.94
CA PHE A 128 16.65 -7.57 -10.05
C PHE A 128 15.64 -8.62 -10.52
N GLY A 129 14.76 -9.07 -9.64
CA GLY A 129 13.65 -9.94 -10.01
C GLY A 129 12.62 -9.25 -10.91
N GLN A 130 12.41 -7.94 -10.76
CA GLN A 130 11.60 -7.12 -11.68
C GLN A 130 12.32 -6.92 -13.01
N THR A 131 13.61 -6.60 -12.97
CA THR A 131 14.45 -6.49 -14.18
C THR A 131 14.39 -7.76 -15.02
N LEU A 132 14.52 -8.93 -14.41
CA LEU A 132 14.38 -10.21 -15.10
C LEU A 132 12.97 -10.42 -15.67
N ALA A 133 11.93 -9.91 -15.01
CA ALA A 133 10.56 -9.96 -15.52
C ALA A 133 10.40 -9.12 -16.80
N VAL A 134 10.93 -7.89 -16.79
CA VAL A 134 10.95 -7.00 -17.96
C VAL A 134 11.71 -7.62 -19.12
N TRP A 135 12.76 -8.39 -18.84
CA TRP A 135 13.54 -9.11 -19.84
C TRP A 135 12.88 -10.43 -20.31
N GLY A 136 11.65 -10.71 -19.87
CA GLY A 136 10.85 -11.85 -20.32
C GLY A 136 11.02 -13.14 -19.50
N SER A 137 11.68 -13.08 -18.35
CA SER A 137 11.78 -14.23 -17.44
C SER A 137 10.47 -14.43 -16.68
N GLY A 138 9.87 -15.61 -16.84
CA GLY A 138 8.70 -16.03 -16.07
C GLY A 138 9.01 -16.10 -14.57
N GLN A 139 7.99 -15.97 -13.71
CA GLN A 139 8.17 -15.93 -12.26
C GLN A 139 8.82 -17.22 -11.70
N GLY A 140 8.52 -18.37 -12.31
CA GLY A 140 8.91 -19.69 -11.82
C GLY A 140 8.18 -20.08 -10.53
N ALA A 141 8.67 -21.14 -9.87
CA ALA A 141 8.07 -21.64 -8.63
C ALA A 141 8.13 -20.59 -7.50
N TYR A 142 7.07 -20.54 -6.70
CA TYR A 142 7.06 -19.83 -5.43
C TYR A 142 7.89 -20.61 -4.41
N ILE A 143 8.73 -19.91 -3.64
CA ILE A 143 9.64 -20.49 -2.67
C ILE A 143 9.53 -19.69 -1.39
N VAL A 144 9.36 -20.37 -0.25
CA VAL A 144 9.52 -19.74 1.06
C VAL A 144 10.91 -20.05 1.58
N TYR A 145 11.72 -19.02 1.77
CA TYR A 145 13.06 -19.15 2.35
C TYR A 145 13.00 -19.12 3.88
N PRO A 146 13.85 -19.92 4.57
CA PRO A 146 14.00 -19.83 6.01
C PRO A 146 14.43 -18.41 6.41
N LEU A 147 13.78 -17.84 7.42
CA LEU A 147 13.96 -16.48 7.98
C LEU A 147 13.62 -15.32 7.03
N LEU A 148 13.79 -15.48 5.72
CA LEU A 148 13.59 -14.43 4.72
C LEU A 148 12.15 -14.37 4.20
N GLY A 149 11.43 -15.50 4.19
CA GLY A 149 10.02 -15.55 3.83
C GLY A 149 9.76 -15.74 2.32
N PRO A 150 8.61 -15.23 1.82
CA PRO A 150 8.13 -15.40 0.45
C PRO A 150 9.09 -14.92 -0.65
N ASN A 151 9.29 -15.73 -1.69
CA ASN A 151 10.14 -15.42 -2.84
C ASN A 151 9.73 -16.27 -4.08
N SER A 152 10.42 -16.12 -5.21
CA SER A 152 10.33 -17.02 -6.37
C SER A 152 11.70 -17.35 -6.97
N VAL A 153 11.74 -18.36 -7.84
CA VAL A 153 12.94 -18.73 -8.61
C VAL A 153 13.51 -17.52 -9.36
N ARG A 154 12.66 -16.75 -10.05
CA ARG A 154 13.11 -15.55 -10.79
C ARG A 154 13.72 -14.49 -9.88
N ASN A 155 13.16 -14.30 -8.68
CA ASN A 155 13.59 -13.24 -7.77
C ASN A 155 14.77 -13.67 -6.86
N THR A 156 15.11 -14.95 -6.82
CA THR A 156 16.24 -15.48 -6.01
C THR A 156 17.60 -14.82 -6.31
N PRO A 157 17.99 -14.55 -7.56
CA PRO A 157 19.26 -13.88 -7.87
C PRO A 157 19.36 -12.46 -7.28
N ASP A 158 18.23 -11.83 -6.93
CA ASP A 158 18.24 -10.49 -6.32
C ASP A 158 19.01 -10.47 -4.99
N PHE A 159 19.06 -11.59 -4.25
CA PHE A 159 19.91 -11.67 -3.06
C PHE A 159 21.38 -11.33 -3.35
N ILE A 160 21.89 -11.68 -4.52
CA ILE A 160 23.28 -11.40 -4.91
C ILE A 160 23.42 -9.93 -5.29
N THR A 161 22.52 -9.42 -6.13
CA THR A 161 22.58 -8.02 -6.58
C THR A 161 22.36 -7.06 -5.43
N ALA A 162 21.29 -7.24 -4.64
CA ALA A 162 20.98 -6.43 -3.49
C ALA A 162 22.14 -6.41 -2.48
N THR A 163 22.75 -7.57 -2.18
CA THR A 163 23.92 -7.63 -1.28
C THR A 163 25.15 -6.94 -1.88
N ALA A 164 25.41 -7.12 -3.17
CA ALA A 164 26.55 -6.49 -3.84
C ALA A 164 26.41 -4.96 -3.92
N THR A 165 25.19 -4.44 -3.95
CA THR A 165 24.88 -3.01 -3.99
C THR A 165 24.70 -2.39 -2.61
N ASP A 166 24.58 -3.19 -1.54
CA ASP A 166 24.43 -2.70 -0.17
C ASP A 166 25.79 -2.18 0.35
N PRO A 167 25.95 -0.86 0.59
CA PRO A 167 27.20 -0.32 1.11
C PRO A 167 27.52 -0.82 2.52
N LEU A 168 26.50 -1.21 3.32
CA LEU A 168 26.71 -1.76 4.65
C LEU A 168 27.37 -3.16 4.60
N PHE A 169 27.11 -3.93 3.55
CA PHE A 169 27.78 -5.21 3.33
C PHE A 169 29.28 -4.98 3.13
N TRP A 170 29.68 -4.01 2.32
CA TRP A 170 31.09 -3.71 2.08
C TRP A 170 31.79 -3.10 3.31
N LEU A 171 31.10 -2.22 4.04
CA LEU A 171 31.59 -1.68 5.31
C LEU A 171 31.78 -2.76 6.38
N SER A 172 31.05 -3.87 6.29
CA SER A 172 31.19 -4.97 7.25
C SER A 172 32.57 -5.64 7.21
N PHE A 173 33.28 -5.56 6.09
CA PHE A 173 34.65 -6.09 5.95
C PHE A 173 35.72 -5.18 6.54
N THR A 174 35.42 -3.89 6.72
CA THR A 174 36.38 -2.89 7.20
C THR A 174 36.16 -2.54 8.67
N LEU A 175 34.91 -2.60 9.14
CA LEU A 175 34.52 -2.28 10.51
C LEU A 175 34.52 -3.51 11.42
N ALA A 176 34.70 -3.28 12.71
CA ALA A 176 34.70 -4.35 13.70
C ALA A 176 33.31 -5.02 13.83
N PRO A 177 33.25 -6.35 14.06
CA PRO A 177 31.99 -7.07 14.29
C PRO A 177 31.12 -6.48 15.41
N ALA A 178 31.75 -5.87 16.43
CA ALA A 178 31.05 -5.21 17.53
C ALA A 178 30.20 -4.01 17.09
N VAL A 179 30.46 -3.44 15.91
CA VAL A 179 29.67 -2.35 15.30
C VAL A 179 28.71 -2.90 14.25
N THR A 180 29.18 -3.80 13.39
CA THR A 180 28.41 -4.25 12.22
C THR A 180 27.26 -5.19 12.59
N ILE A 181 27.45 -6.06 13.59
CA ILE A 181 26.41 -6.98 14.05
C ILE A 181 25.21 -6.22 14.63
N PRO A 182 25.37 -5.27 15.58
CA PRO A 182 24.23 -4.49 16.08
C PRO A 182 23.49 -3.71 15.00
N VAL A 183 24.21 -3.13 14.03
CA VAL A 183 23.60 -2.42 12.89
C VAL A 183 22.77 -3.38 12.04
N ALA A 184 23.31 -4.55 11.69
CA ALA A 184 22.56 -5.56 10.94
C ALA A 184 21.33 -6.05 11.72
N VAL A 185 21.46 -6.32 13.02
CA VAL A 185 20.32 -6.72 13.87
C VAL A 185 19.25 -5.63 13.90
N LEU A 186 19.65 -4.37 14.07
CA LEU A 186 18.70 -3.25 14.08
C LEU A 186 17.95 -3.13 12.75
N LYS A 187 18.60 -3.36 11.61
CA LYS A 187 17.93 -3.42 10.29
C LYS A 187 16.77 -4.42 10.29
N TYR A 188 17.02 -5.66 10.71
CA TYR A 188 15.98 -6.70 10.74
C TYR A 188 14.89 -6.44 11.78
N VAL A 189 15.25 -5.89 12.95
CA VAL A 189 14.27 -5.52 13.98
C VAL A 189 13.36 -4.39 13.49
N ASP A 190 13.93 -3.36 12.85
CA ASP A 190 13.16 -2.24 12.30
C ASP A 190 12.24 -2.72 11.16
N GLN A 191 12.75 -3.52 10.22
CA GLN A 191 11.95 -4.13 9.15
C GLN A 191 10.78 -4.95 9.73
N ARG A 192 11.04 -5.78 10.74
CA ARG A 192 9.96 -6.56 11.38
C ARG A 192 8.94 -5.67 12.08
N ALA A 193 9.41 -4.58 12.71
CA ALA A 193 8.57 -3.62 13.41
C ALA A 193 7.60 -2.89 12.46
N GLN A 194 8.05 -2.57 11.24
CA GLN A 194 7.19 -1.98 10.20
C GLN A 194 6.07 -2.95 9.75
N LEU A 195 6.33 -4.25 9.81
CA LEU A 195 5.38 -5.29 9.39
C LEU A 195 4.44 -5.79 10.50
N LEU A 196 4.56 -5.27 11.74
CA LEU A 196 3.79 -5.79 12.88
C LEU A 196 2.28 -5.70 12.65
N GLU A 197 1.78 -4.52 12.25
CA GLU A 197 0.35 -4.28 12.05
C GLU A 197 -0.24 -5.17 10.96
N ALA A 198 0.39 -5.18 9.77
CA ALA A 198 -0.04 -6.04 8.66
C ALA A 198 0.01 -7.53 9.03
N SER A 199 1.03 -7.96 9.77
CA SER A 199 1.12 -9.36 10.21
C SER A 199 0.09 -9.71 11.30
N ASP A 200 -0.22 -8.80 12.22
CA ASP A 200 -1.23 -9.01 13.26
C ASP A 200 -2.63 -9.11 12.61
N MET A 201 -2.93 -8.26 11.63
CA MET A 201 -4.17 -8.33 10.84
C MET A 201 -4.29 -9.66 10.08
N ARG A 202 -3.21 -10.10 9.42
CA ARG A 202 -3.19 -11.42 8.77
C ARG A 202 -3.47 -12.54 9.78
N ASP A 203 -2.76 -12.54 10.90
CA ASP A 203 -2.85 -13.62 11.90
C ASP A 203 -4.25 -13.72 12.52
N GLU A 204 -4.98 -12.60 12.60
CA GLU A 204 -6.34 -12.54 13.14
C GLU A 204 -7.44 -12.84 12.11
N LEU A 205 -7.26 -12.41 10.86
CA LEU A 205 -8.32 -12.44 9.83
C LEU A 205 -8.18 -13.59 8.82
N ALA A 206 -6.96 -14.11 8.61
CA ALA A 206 -6.73 -15.13 7.58
C ALA A 206 -7.10 -16.53 8.07
N LEU A 207 -7.98 -17.21 7.35
CA LEU A 207 -8.31 -18.62 7.59
C LEU A 207 -7.09 -19.53 7.38
N ASP A 208 -6.31 -19.26 6.33
CA ASP A 208 -5.02 -19.89 6.06
C ASP A 208 -3.97 -18.79 5.85
N PRO A 209 -3.18 -18.44 6.89
CA PRO A 209 -2.17 -17.38 6.82
C PRO A 209 -1.14 -17.58 5.71
N TYR A 210 -0.79 -18.84 5.42
CA TYR A 210 0.18 -19.16 4.39
C TYR A 210 -0.37 -18.86 2.98
N VAL A 211 -1.60 -19.31 2.68
CA VAL A 211 -2.23 -19.03 1.38
C VAL A 211 -2.43 -17.53 1.20
N PHE A 212 -2.89 -16.84 2.27
CA PHE A 212 -3.06 -15.39 2.25
C PHE A 212 -1.73 -14.67 1.96
N THR A 213 -0.65 -15.01 2.68
CA THR A 213 0.67 -14.40 2.45
C THR A 213 1.20 -14.70 1.06
N ARG A 214 1.04 -15.93 0.55
CA ARG A 214 1.46 -16.29 -0.81
C ARG A 214 0.75 -15.45 -1.86
N GLU A 215 -0.57 -15.31 -1.75
CA GLU A 215 -1.36 -14.59 -2.75
C GLU A 215 -1.13 -13.08 -2.68
N ALA A 216 -1.08 -12.51 -1.46
CA ALA A 216 -0.72 -11.11 -1.26
C ALA A 216 0.68 -10.80 -1.82
N TRP A 217 1.65 -11.69 -1.62
CA TRP A 217 2.98 -11.55 -2.20
C TRP A 217 2.93 -11.57 -3.73
N ARG A 218 2.21 -12.51 -4.35
CA ARG A 218 2.07 -12.60 -5.82
C ARG A 218 1.44 -11.35 -6.41
N GLN A 219 0.34 -10.88 -5.81
CA GLN A 219 -0.33 -9.65 -6.22
C GLN A 219 0.59 -8.44 -6.11
N ASN A 220 1.31 -8.30 -5.00
CA ASN A 220 2.29 -7.23 -4.82
C ASN A 220 3.42 -7.30 -5.87
N ARG A 221 3.90 -8.51 -6.20
CA ARG A 221 4.92 -8.67 -7.25
C ARG A 221 4.42 -8.25 -8.63
N GLN A 222 3.19 -8.62 -8.99
CA GLN A 222 2.60 -8.15 -10.24
C GLN A 222 2.44 -6.62 -10.23
N TYR A 223 1.95 -6.06 -9.12
CA TYR A 223 1.84 -4.61 -8.97
C TYR A 223 3.18 -3.90 -9.23
N LEU A 224 4.27 -4.38 -8.61
CA LEU A 224 5.61 -3.79 -8.78
C LEU A 224 6.13 -3.92 -10.23
N ILE A 225 6.05 -5.11 -10.83
CA ILE A 225 6.54 -5.36 -12.20
C ILE A 225 5.86 -4.46 -13.25
N TYR A 226 4.60 -4.09 -13.02
CA TYR A 226 3.81 -3.27 -13.94
C TYR A 226 3.64 -1.83 -13.46
N ASP A 227 4.52 -1.33 -12.58
CA ASP A 227 4.54 0.06 -12.11
C ASP A 227 3.19 0.54 -11.57
N GLY A 228 2.49 -0.37 -10.87
CA GLY A 228 1.17 -0.13 -10.29
C GLY A 228 -0.01 -0.32 -11.24
N THR A 229 0.24 -0.70 -12.49
CA THR A 229 -0.80 -0.95 -13.52
C THR A 229 -0.80 -2.40 -14.00
N PRO A 230 -1.03 -3.40 -13.11
CA PRO A 230 -1.04 -4.79 -13.51
C PRO A 230 -2.15 -5.06 -14.55
N PRO A 231 -1.88 -5.92 -15.55
CA PRO A 231 -2.91 -6.33 -16.50
C PRO A 231 -4.05 -7.02 -15.76
N LYS A 232 -5.29 -6.73 -16.17
CA LYS A 232 -6.45 -7.44 -15.62
C LYS A 232 -6.27 -8.94 -15.90
N PRO A 233 -6.55 -9.82 -14.93
CA PRO A 233 -6.46 -11.25 -15.17
C PRO A 233 -7.30 -11.59 -16.40
N GLU A 234 -6.68 -12.22 -17.40
CA GLU A 234 -7.44 -12.77 -18.52
C GLU A 234 -8.50 -13.69 -17.92
N LYS A 235 -9.78 -13.39 -18.21
CA LYS A 235 -10.85 -14.35 -17.96
C LYS A 235 -10.44 -15.59 -18.73
N SER A 236 -10.13 -16.68 -18.02
CA SER A 236 -9.89 -17.96 -18.65
C SER A 236 -11.09 -18.27 -19.55
N SER A 237 -10.86 -18.23 -20.86
CA SER A 237 -11.79 -18.70 -21.88
C SER A 237 -11.88 -20.22 -21.73
N GLY A 238 -12.64 -20.68 -20.75
CA GLY A 238 -12.54 -22.07 -20.32
C GLY A 238 -13.50 -22.51 -19.24
N ASP A 239 -14.67 -21.89 -19.12
CA ASP A 239 -15.84 -22.50 -18.49
C ASP A 239 -17.06 -22.14 -19.35
N GLY A 240 -17.42 -23.07 -20.24
CA GLY A 240 -18.64 -22.97 -21.04
C GLY A 240 -19.86 -23.07 -20.14
N TRP A 241 -20.34 -21.93 -19.68
CA TRP A 241 -21.76 -21.74 -19.44
C TRP A 241 -22.27 -21.03 -20.67
N GLU A 242 -23.02 -21.75 -21.50
CA GLU A 242 -23.86 -21.14 -22.51
C GLU A 242 -24.73 -20.11 -21.78
N GLU A 243 -24.41 -18.83 -21.95
CA GLU A 243 -25.32 -17.75 -21.58
C GLU A 243 -26.51 -17.88 -22.51
N ASP A 244 -27.55 -18.55 -22.00
CA ASP A 244 -28.85 -18.62 -22.61
C ASP A 244 -29.27 -17.20 -23.02
N ASN A 245 -29.36 -17.02 -24.34
CA ASN A 245 -29.88 -15.85 -25.03
C ASN A 245 -31.29 -15.52 -24.51
N TRP A 246 -31.37 -14.69 -23.46
CA TRP A 246 -32.60 -14.08 -22.97
C TRP A 246 -32.65 -12.61 -23.42
N GLY A 247 -33.24 -12.41 -24.59
CA GLY A 247 -33.98 -11.18 -24.91
C GLY A 247 -33.27 -10.16 -25.79
N SER A 248 -33.00 -10.50 -27.05
CA SER A 248 -32.92 -9.50 -28.11
C SER A 248 -34.28 -9.38 -28.82
N GLU A 249 -35.20 -8.62 -28.26
CA GLU A 249 -36.20 -7.92 -29.07
C GLU A 249 -35.70 -6.49 -29.28
N GLU A 250 -35.54 -6.17 -30.56
CA GLU A 250 -35.32 -4.89 -31.21
C GLU A 250 -35.36 -3.62 -30.34
N ASN A 251 -34.30 -2.81 -30.42
CA ASN A 251 -34.43 -1.37 -30.67
C ASN A 251 -33.14 -0.86 -31.33
N GLY A 252 -33.23 -0.52 -32.61
CA GLY A 252 -32.16 0.12 -33.35
C GLY A 252 -31.95 1.55 -32.85
N PHE A 253 -30.72 1.83 -32.40
CA PHE A 253 -30.20 3.17 -32.29
C PHE A 253 -28.81 3.15 -32.94
N GLU A 254 -28.65 3.95 -33.99
CA GLU A 254 -27.41 4.13 -34.74
C GLU A 254 -26.35 4.75 -33.83
N GLU A 255 -25.19 4.09 -33.70
CA GLU A 255 -23.99 4.59 -33.02
C GLU A 255 -23.20 5.49 -33.97
N ASP A 256 -23.56 6.76 -34.12
CA ASP A 256 -22.76 7.71 -34.93
C ASP A 256 -22.79 9.14 -34.35
N GLU A 257 -22.61 9.33 -33.04
CA GLU A 257 -22.30 10.68 -32.52
C GLU A 257 -21.64 10.71 -31.11
N PHE A 258 -20.48 10.07 -30.92
CA PHE A 258 -19.70 10.26 -29.68
C PHE A 258 -18.18 10.42 -29.86
N ASP A 259 -17.71 10.76 -31.06
CA ASP A 259 -16.30 11.11 -31.31
C ASP A 259 -16.19 12.48 -31.98
N LYS A 260 -16.44 13.56 -31.23
CA LYS A 260 -15.93 14.90 -31.56
C LYS A 260 -15.31 15.55 -30.33
N GLU A 261 -13.98 15.71 -30.37
CA GLU A 261 -13.23 16.57 -29.46
C GLU A 261 -13.82 18.00 -29.46
N PRO A 262 -13.97 18.66 -28.30
CA PRO A 262 -14.39 20.06 -28.27
C PRO A 262 -13.24 20.97 -28.72
N GLU A 263 -13.51 21.86 -29.68
CA GLU A 263 -12.57 22.90 -30.10
C GLU A 263 -12.26 23.89 -28.96
N PRO A 264 -11.03 24.46 -28.90
CA PRO A 264 -10.66 25.42 -27.87
C PRO A 264 -11.42 26.75 -28.04
N ALA A 265 -11.93 27.28 -26.93
CA ALA A 265 -12.63 28.56 -26.89
C ALA A 265 -11.69 29.75 -27.23
N PRO A 266 -12.20 30.79 -27.92
CA PRO A 266 -11.40 31.95 -28.31
C PRO A 266 -11.10 32.89 -27.12
N ASP A 267 -9.88 33.44 -27.11
CA ASP A 267 -9.40 34.44 -26.17
C ASP A 267 -10.33 35.67 -26.11
N MET A 268 -10.78 36.02 -24.89
CA MET A 268 -11.35 37.34 -24.60
C MET A 268 -10.64 37.98 -23.40
N GLN A 269 -10.35 39.27 -23.60
CA GLN A 269 -9.46 40.13 -22.85
C GLN A 269 -9.94 40.48 -21.43
N ASP A 270 -8.95 40.85 -20.62
CA ASP A 270 -9.00 41.66 -19.40
C ASP A 270 -10.23 42.58 -19.31
N ASP A 271 -10.96 42.46 -18.19
CA ASP A 271 -11.51 43.63 -17.50
C ASP A 271 -11.86 43.23 -16.05
N THR A 272 -10.97 43.61 -15.13
CA THR A 272 -11.26 43.63 -13.69
C THR A 272 -12.07 44.89 -13.36
N PRO A 273 -13.05 44.81 -12.46
CA PRO A 273 -13.07 45.84 -11.41
C PRO A 273 -13.32 45.29 -9.99
N ALA A 274 -12.40 45.69 -9.12
CA ALA A 274 -12.54 46.11 -7.72
C ALA A 274 -13.47 45.35 -6.75
N SER A 275 -12.84 44.89 -5.67
CA SER A 275 -13.40 44.62 -4.33
C SER A 275 -14.31 45.76 -3.83
N PRO A 276 -15.23 45.46 -2.89
CA PRO A 276 -14.93 45.92 -1.54
C PRO A 276 -15.24 44.89 -0.44
N ALA A 277 -14.39 44.95 0.59
CA ALA A 277 -14.54 44.32 1.89
C ALA A 277 -15.81 44.80 2.62
N ALA A 278 -16.39 43.90 3.42
CA ALA A 278 -17.27 44.28 4.54
C ALA A 278 -17.10 43.26 5.68
N GLU A 279 -16.63 43.78 6.82
CA GLU A 279 -16.69 43.20 8.16
C GLU A 279 -18.14 43.03 8.63
N LEU A 280 -18.33 42.25 9.72
CA LEU A 280 -19.23 42.42 10.89
C LEU A 280 -19.56 41.02 11.46
N ASP A 281 -18.98 40.60 12.58
CA ASP A 281 -19.26 40.92 14.00
C ASP A 281 -20.26 39.95 14.68
N GLU A 282 -19.84 39.45 15.84
CA GLU A 282 -20.55 38.51 16.72
C GLU A 282 -21.75 39.19 17.41
N SER A 283 -22.84 38.43 17.66
CA SER A 283 -23.57 38.42 18.96
C SER A 283 -25.01 37.86 18.87
N ALA A 284 -25.22 36.80 19.66
CA ALA A 284 -26.40 36.48 20.49
C ALA A 284 -27.77 36.06 19.89
N ALA A 285 -28.21 34.86 20.33
CA ALA A 285 -29.42 34.59 21.13
C ALA A 285 -30.27 33.38 20.65
N ALA A 286 -30.46 32.41 21.54
CA ALA A 286 -31.53 31.38 21.52
C ALA A 286 -32.80 31.95 22.23
N PRO A 287 -34.03 31.35 22.19
CA PRO A 287 -34.28 29.95 22.60
C PRO A 287 -35.52 29.18 22.00
N ALA A 288 -35.60 27.89 22.38
CA ALA A 288 -36.77 27.00 22.52
C ALA A 288 -37.38 26.35 21.24
N GLY A 289 -37.66 25.04 21.14
CA GLY A 289 -37.54 23.91 22.06
C GLY A 289 -38.18 22.60 21.51
N ARG A 290 -37.77 21.49 22.14
CA ARG A 290 -38.43 20.16 22.33
C ARG A 290 -38.19 18.96 21.38
N SER A 291 -37.77 17.90 22.07
CA SER A 291 -37.89 16.43 21.84
C SER A 291 -36.72 15.81 21.07
N GLY A 292 -35.87 14.95 21.62
CA GLY A 292 -35.97 14.16 22.84
C GLY A 292 -35.22 12.84 22.64
N THR A 293 -33.89 12.91 22.52
CA THR A 293 -32.98 11.76 22.63
C THR A 293 -31.82 12.18 23.52
N LYS A 294 -31.50 11.31 24.48
CA LYS A 294 -30.62 11.52 25.63
C LYS A 294 -29.22 12.01 25.18
N THR A 295 -28.99 13.32 25.19
CA THR A 295 -27.65 13.89 25.09
C THR A 295 -26.91 13.56 26.39
N ALA A 296 -25.81 12.82 26.30
CA ALA A 296 -24.96 12.53 27.44
C ALA A 296 -24.47 13.85 28.08
N SER A 297 -24.53 13.89 29.41
CA SER A 297 -24.05 14.98 30.28
C SER A 297 -22.63 15.43 29.88
N ARG A 298 -22.46 16.72 29.60
CA ARG A 298 -21.18 17.35 29.23
C ARG A 298 -20.24 17.46 30.44
N THR A 299 -19.10 16.79 30.38
CA THR A 299 -17.92 17.07 31.23
C THR A 299 -16.93 17.92 30.43
N PRO A 300 -16.39 19.04 30.96
CA PRO A 300 -15.42 19.85 30.22
C PRO A 300 -14.11 19.07 30.02
N GLY A 301 -13.83 18.67 28.77
CA GLY A 301 -12.60 17.94 28.40
C GLY A 301 -12.79 16.79 27.42
N ASP A 302 -14.03 16.33 27.18
CA ASP A 302 -14.27 15.21 26.26
C ASP A 302 -14.39 15.67 24.80
N GLN A 303 -13.45 15.22 23.97
CA GLN A 303 -13.47 15.42 22.51
C GLN A 303 -14.69 14.73 21.91
N ALA A 304 -15.50 15.46 21.13
CA ALA A 304 -16.67 14.92 20.43
C ALA A 304 -16.29 14.51 19.00
N PHE A 305 -17.01 13.54 18.43
CA PHE A 305 -16.78 13.01 17.09
C PHE A 305 -18.07 12.97 16.28
N ILE A 306 -17.96 13.21 14.98
CA ILE A 306 -18.99 12.95 13.98
C ILE A 306 -18.68 11.61 13.33
N ILE A 307 -19.71 10.77 13.15
CA ILE A 307 -19.59 9.51 12.42
C ILE A 307 -19.92 9.78 10.96
N ASN A 308 -18.92 9.65 10.08
CA ASN A 308 -19.09 9.68 8.63
C ASN A 308 -19.28 8.26 8.12
N LEU A 309 -20.27 8.06 7.26
CA LEU A 309 -20.63 6.75 6.73
C LEU A 309 -19.99 6.48 5.36
N ALA A 310 -19.98 7.49 4.49
CA ALA A 310 -19.41 7.43 3.15
C ALA A 310 -19.16 8.84 2.57
N SER A 311 -18.35 8.93 1.53
CA SER A 311 -18.17 10.13 0.70
C SER A 311 -18.48 9.78 -0.75
N PHE A 312 -19.16 10.68 -1.45
CA PHE A 312 -19.55 10.50 -2.85
C PHE A 312 -19.10 11.70 -3.69
N GLU A 313 -18.77 11.48 -4.96
CA GLU A 313 -18.35 12.55 -5.89
C GLU A 313 -19.51 13.43 -6.34
N THR A 314 -20.74 12.92 -6.29
CA THR A 314 -21.95 13.64 -6.71
C THR A 314 -23.02 13.63 -5.63
N GLU A 315 -23.83 14.69 -5.58
CA GLU A 315 -24.93 14.82 -4.63
C GLU A 315 -26.02 13.76 -4.88
N ALA A 316 -26.26 13.39 -6.13
CA ALA A 316 -27.21 12.35 -6.51
C ALA A 316 -26.88 10.99 -5.86
N ASN A 317 -25.60 10.60 -5.86
CA ASN A 317 -25.14 9.35 -5.24
C ASN A 317 -25.25 9.40 -3.71
N ALA A 318 -25.00 10.57 -3.10
CA ALA A 318 -25.16 10.76 -1.67
C ALA A 318 -26.63 10.68 -1.22
N ILE A 319 -27.56 11.23 -2.01
CA ILE A 319 -29.01 11.17 -1.75
C ILE A 319 -29.53 9.72 -1.89
N ALA A 320 -29.09 8.98 -2.91
CA ALA A 320 -29.48 7.58 -3.08
C ALA A 320 -29.04 6.70 -1.89
N ALA A 321 -27.81 6.91 -1.40
CA ALA A 321 -27.31 6.23 -0.21
C ALA A 321 -28.05 6.66 1.07
N GLN A 322 -28.42 7.93 1.18
CA GLN A 322 -29.23 8.45 2.30
C GLN A 322 -30.62 7.80 2.34
N GLU A 323 -31.27 7.61 1.19
CA GLU A 323 -32.59 6.98 1.12
C GLU A 323 -32.55 5.50 1.56
N GLN A 324 -31.52 4.76 1.14
CA GLN A 324 -31.30 3.38 1.60
C GLN A 324 -31.14 3.30 3.13
N LEU A 325 -30.39 4.23 3.72
CA LEU A 325 -30.16 4.26 5.17
C LEU A 325 -31.37 4.77 5.96
N SER A 326 -32.23 5.57 5.33
CA SER A 326 -33.51 5.97 5.92
C SER A 326 -34.44 4.78 6.15
N THR A 327 -34.39 3.78 5.25
CA THR A 327 -35.11 2.50 5.39
C THR A 327 -34.64 1.68 6.60
N ALA A 328 -33.37 1.87 7.00
CA ALA A 328 -32.78 1.28 8.20
C ALA A 328 -32.99 2.13 9.49
N ASN A 329 -33.83 3.17 9.42
CA ASN A 329 -34.14 4.11 10.51
C ASN A 329 -32.86 4.78 11.08
N ILE A 330 -31.91 5.12 10.21
CA ILE A 330 -30.69 5.86 10.55
C ILE A 330 -30.86 7.28 10.02
N ARG A 331 -30.83 8.27 10.91
CA ARG A 331 -30.89 9.69 10.52
C ARG A 331 -29.51 10.16 10.09
N THR A 332 -29.42 10.62 8.85
CA THR A 332 -28.17 11.08 8.24
C THR A 332 -28.35 12.47 7.64
N SER A 333 -27.25 13.17 7.46
CA SER A 333 -27.15 14.47 6.81
C SER A 333 -26.00 14.44 5.82
N ILE A 334 -26.09 15.27 4.77
CA ILE A 334 -25.06 15.40 3.74
C ILE A 334 -24.39 16.76 3.93
N LYS A 335 -23.06 16.79 3.89
CA LYS A 335 -22.27 18.02 3.86
C LYS A 335 -21.30 17.98 2.68
N GLU A 336 -21.13 19.12 2.04
CA GLU A 336 -20.09 19.29 1.05
C GLU A 336 -18.73 19.50 1.74
N VAL A 337 -17.70 18.80 1.27
CA VAL A 337 -16.33 18.89 1.79
C VAL A 337 -15.35 18.87 0.62
N THR A 338 -14.49 19.89 0.57
CA THR A 338 -13.37 19.91 -0.38
C THR A 338 -12.18 19.15 0.20
N VAL A 339 -11.68 18.16 -0.53
CA VAL A 339 -10.48 17.38 -0.18
C VAL A 339 -9.61 17.27 -1.42
N ASN A 340 -8.36 17.75 -1.34
CA ASN A 340 -7.40 17.75 -2.46
C ASN A 340 -7.97 18.38 -3.74
N ASP A 341 -8.56 19.57 -3.62
CA ASP A 341 -9.20 20.34 -4.71
C ASP A 341 -10.37 19.65 -5.42
N ALA A 342 -10.85 18.51 -4.90
CA ALA A 342 -12.06 17.82 -5.33
C ALA A 342 -13.19 18.02 -4.32
N ILE A 343 -14.41 18.24 -4.81
CA ILE A 343 -15.62 18.41 -3.99
C ILE A 343 -16.24 17.04 -3.75
N TRP A 344 -16.49 16.73 -2.47
CA TRP A 344 -17.11 15.48 -2.04
C TRP A 344 -18.38 15.75 -1.23
N GLN A 345 -19.40 14.95 -1.44
CA GLN A 345 -20.63 14.93 -0.67
C GLN A 345 -20.51 13.85 0.41
N ARG A 346 -20.26 14.29 1.65
CA ARG A 346 -20.03 13.41 2.79
C ARG A 346 -21.33 13.15 3.54
N LEU A 347 -21.68 11.88 3.67
CA LEU A 347 -22.84 11.42 4.42
C LEU A 347 -22.44 11.10 5.86
N TYR A 348 -23.09 11.74 6.82
CA TYR A 348 -22.75 11.61 8.24
C TYR A 348 -24.01 11.51 9.12
N ILE A 349 -23.82 11.02 10.35
CA ILE A 349 -24.90 10.97 11.35
C ILE A 349 -25.01 12.32 12.04
N SER A 350 -26.23 12.88 12.12
CA SER A 350 -26.47 14.23 12.60
C SER A 350 -26.09 14.45 14.08
N ASP A 351 -26.08 13.39 14.89
CA ASP A 351 -25.73 13.44 16.30
C ASP A 351 -24.22 13.23 16.50
N SER A 352 -23.58 14.12 17.26
CA SER A 352 -22.19 13.94 17.70
C SER A 352 -22.10 12.97 18.88
N VAL A 353 -21.02 12.19 18.93
CA VAL A 353 -20.77 11.18 19.95
C VAL A 353 -19.57 11.58 20.80
N GLY A 354 -19.67 11.43 22.13
CA GLY A 354 -18.55 11.69 23.03
C GLY A 354 -17.41 10.70 22.83
N GLY A 355 -16.16 11.15 23.01
CA GLY A 355 -14.96 10.36 22.68
C GLY A 355 -14.87 8.99 23.34
N VAL A 356 -15.39 8.84 24.57
CA VAL A 356 -15.42 7.56 25.29
C VAL A 356 -16.31 6.51 24.58
N ASP A 357 -17.38 6.96 23.92
CA ASP A 357 -18.38 6.10 23.28
C ASP A 357 -18.23 6.05 21.74
N ALA A 358 -17.31 6.83 21.17
CA ALA A 358 -17.19 7.04 19.72
C ALA A 358 -16.86 5.74 18.97
N ASN A 359 -15.90 4.94 19.45
CA ASN A 359 -15.52 3.68 18.79
C ASN A 359 -16.61 2.61 18.90
N ARG A 360 -17.30 2.53 20.05
CA ARG A 360 -18.43 1.60 20.23
C ARG A 360 -19.58 1.96 19.28
N THR A 361 -19.92 3.24 19.22
CA THR A 361 -20.99 3.73 18.35
C THR A 361 -20.63 3.58 16.87
N LEU A 362 -19.35 3.74 16.49
CA LEU A 362 -18.88 3.47 15.14
C LEU A 362 -19.08 1.99 14.75
N ALA A 363 -18.73 1.05 15.63
CA ALA A 363 -18.91 -0.37 15.38
C ALA A 363 -20.39 -0.75 15.22
N GLU A 364 -21.26 -0.20 16.06
CA GLU A 364 -22.72 -0.37 15.95
C GLU A 364 -23.27 0.19 14.63
N MET A 365 -22.77 1.36 14.19
CA MET A 365 -23.22 1.97 12.94
C MET A 365 -22.72 1.22 11.71
N LYS A 366 -21.52 0.64 11.73
CA LYS A 366 -21.05 -0.26 10.66
C LYS A 366 -21.94 -1.50 10.54
N ALA A 367 -22.31 -2.09 11.68
CA ALA A 367 -23.18 -3.26 11.70
C ALA A 367 -24.60 -2.94 11.22
N ARG A 368 -25.13 -1.75 11.55
CA ARG A 368 -26.50 -1.34 11.16
C ARG A 368 -26.62 -0.80 9.74
N SER A 369 -25.62 -0.08 9.26
CA SER A 369 -25.63 0.51 7.92
C SER A 369 -25.15 -0.46 6.83
N GLY A 370 -24.41 -1.51 7.20
CA GLY A 370 -23.73 -2.39 6.24
C GLY A 370 -22.53 -1.72 5.53
N LEU A 371 -22.26 -0.44 5.84
CA LEU A 371 -21.16 0.32 5.27
C LEU A 371 -19.91 0.14 6.14
N SER A 372 -19.04 -0.77 5.72
CA SER A 372 -17.76 -1.06 6.40
C SER A 372 -16.80 0.14 6.41
N GLY A 373 -16.98 1.06 5.47
CA GLY A 373 -16.15 2.25 5.25
C GLY A 373 -16.35 3.40 6.24
N ALA A 374 -17.26 3.32 7.21
CA ALA A 374 -17.51 4.44 8.14
C ALA A 374 -16.28 4.80 9.01
N TRP A 375 -16.10 6.09 9.33
CA TRP A 375 -15.00 6.60 10.15
C TRP A 375 -15.42 7.75 11.07
N LEU A 376 -14.58 8.02 12.07
CA LEU A 376 -14.76 9.11 13.03
C LEU A 376 -14.00 10.36 12.58
N GLU A 377 -14.66 11.52 12.65
CA GLU A 377 -14.05 12.82 12.44
C GLU A 377 -14.19 13.65 13.72
N PRO A 378 -13.09 14.16 14.31
CA PRO A 378 -13.16 14.96 15.52
C PRO A 378 -13.88 16.27 15.24
N VAL A 379 -14.84 16.62 16.09
CA VAL A 379 -15.49 17.93 16.07
C VAL A 379 -14.47 18.95 16.55
N LYS A 380 -14.13 19.90 15.69
CA LYS A 380 -13.30 21.04 16.09
C LYS A 380 -14.03 21.83 17.18
N PRO A 381 -13.34 22.23 18.27
CA PRO A 381 -13.96 22.89 19.41
C PRO A 381 -14.62 24.21 19.05
#